data_AF-A0A951Z0K9-F1
#
_entry.id   AF-A0A951Z0K9-F1
#
_cell.length_a   1.000
_cell.length_b   1.000
_cell.length_c   1.000
_cell.angle_alpha   90.00
_cell.angle_beta   90.00
_cell.angle_gamma   90.00
#
_symmetry.space_group_name_H-M   'P 1'
#
loop_
_entity.id
_entity.type
_entity.pdbx_description
1 polymer ?
#
loop_
_entity_poly.entity_id
_entity_poly.type
_entity_poly.pdbx_seq_one_letter_code
_entity_poly.pdbx_strand_id
1 'polypeptide(L)'
;MLVMLLALGSYLMSMFHRVAPAAIAQDLASAFEVGAASLGALAATYFYVYTVMQIPTGVLADTLGPRRILTLGGIVAGAGSLLFGLAPG
;
A
#
# COMPACT_ATOMS: atom_id res chain seq x y z
N MET A 1 25.21 0.34 -1.62
CA MET A 1 24.71 -0.09 -0.30
C MET A 1 23.47 0.68 0.15
N LEU A 2 23.50 2.01 0.24
CA LEU A 2 22.33 2.82 0.67
C LEU A 2 21.04 2.58 -0.15
N VAL A 3 21.14 2.54 -1.49
CA VAL A 3 19.98 2.30 -2.36
C VAL A 3 19.34 0.94 -2.11
N MET A 4 20.14 -0.09 -1.83
CA MET A 4 19.63 -1.42 -1.52
C MET A 4 18.93 -1.46 -0.16
N LEU A 5 19.43 -0.72 0.83
CA LEU A 5 18.77 -0.59 2.14
C LEU A 5 17.42 0.14 2.01
N LEU A 6 17.35 1.20 1.20
CA LEU A 6 16.09 1.88 0.90
C LEU A 6 15.09 0.96 0.19
N ALA A 7 15.57 0.16 -0.77
CA ALA A 7 14.73 -0.81 -1.46
C ALA A 7 14.22 -1.90 -0.51
N LEU A 8 15.08 -2.43 0.36
CA LEU A 8 14.71 -3.40 1.38
C LEU A 8 13.66 -2.83 2.36
N GLY A 9 13.90 -1.63 2.88
CA GLY A 9 12.94 -0.97 3.78
C GLY A 9 11.59 -0.72 3.10
N SER A 10 11.60 -0.28 1.84
CA SER A 10 10.37 -0.07 1.06
C SER A 10 9.61 -1.38 0.83
N TYR A 11 10.34 -2.47 0.56
CA TYR A 11 9.76 -3.80 0.40
C TYR A 11 9.12 -4.31 1.70
N LEU A 12 9.82 -4.19 2.83
CA LEU A 12 9.30 -4.57 4.14
C LEU A 12 8.02 -3.77 4.48
N MET A 13 8.03 -2.46 4.24
CA MET A 13 6.84 -1.61 4.45
C MET A 13 5.68 -2.00 3.54
N SER A 14 5.96 -2.32 2.27
CA SER A 14 4.95 -2.82 1.34
C SER A 14 4.35 -4.13 1.80
N MET A 15 5.16 -5.05 2.35
CA MET A 15 4.67 -6.33 2.88
C MET A 15 3.86 -6.14 4.15
N PHE A 16 4.29 -5.23 5.03
CA PHE A 16 3.53 -4.86 6.21
C PHE A 16 2.13 -4.36 5.84
N HIS A 17 2.02 -3.37 4.94
CA HIS A 17 0.71 -2.86 4.50
C HIS A 17 -0.15 -3.91 3.81
N ARG A 18 0.46 -4.90 3.14
CA ARG A 18 -0.28 -5.98 2.48
C ARG A 18 -0.92 -6.95 3.48
N VAL A 19 -0.24 -7.21 4.60
CA VAL A 19 -0.65 -8.23 5.58
C VAL A 19 -1.44 -7.61 6.74
N ALA A 20 -1.12 -6.37 7.14
CA ALA A 20 -1.72 -5.70 8.29
C ALA A 20 -3.26 -5.70 8.28
N PRO A 21 -3.96 -5.35 7.17
CA PRO A 21 -5.42 -5.29 7.16
C PRO A 21 -6.09 -6.61 7.53
N ALA A 22 -5.48 -7.75 7.18
CA ALA A 22 -5.99 -9.07 7.56
C ALA A 22 -5.81 -9.35 9.06
N ALA A 23 -4.71 -8.86 9.65
CA ALA A 23 -4.42 -9.05 11.08
C ALA A 23 -5.34 -8.20 11.98
N ILE A 24 -5.78 -7.02 11.51
CA ILE A 24 -6.64 -6.09 12.25
C ILE A 24 -8.07 -6.02 11.72
N ALA A 25 -8.52 -7.02 10.95
CA ALA A 25 -9.80 -6.98 10.24
C ALA A 25 -11.00 -6.80 11.21
N GLN A 26 -10.94 -7.41 12.40
CA GLN A 26 -12.00 -7.26 13.41
C GLN A 26 -12.02 -5.86 14.03
N ASP A 27 -10.84 -5.27 14.26
CA ASP A 27 -10.72 -3.89 14.74
C ASP A 27 -11.22 -2.89 13.70
N LEU A 28 -10.98 -3.16 12.42
CA LEU A 28 -11.53 -2.34 11.32
C LEU A 28 -13.05 -2.48 11.21
N ALA A 29 -13.59 -3.68 11.40
CA ALA A 29 -15.03 -3.90 11.41
C ALA A 29 -15.73 -3.07 12.50
N SER A 30 -15.15 -3.07 13.71
CA SER A 30 -15.71 -2.33 14.85
C SER A 30 -15.49 -0.83 14.73
N ALA A 31 -14.31 -0.39 14.27
CA ALA A 31 -13.99 1.03 14.15
C ALA A 31 -14.84 1.75 13.11
N PHE A 32 -15.13 1.11 11.97
CA PHE A 32 -15.89 1.73 10.87
C PHE A 32 -17.36 1.26 10.80
N GLU A 33 -17.83 0.49 11.79
CA GLU A 33 -19.16 -0.14 11.82
C GLU A 33 -19.51 -0.91 10.52
N VAL A 34 -18.53 -1.62 9.97
CA VAL A 34 -18.63 -2.29 8.66
C VAL A 34 -18.67 -3.81 8.76
N GLY A 35 -19.39 -4.44 7.82
CA GLY A 35 -19.47 -5.89 7.70
C GLY A 35 -18.34 -6.54 6.88
N ALA A 36 -18.37 -7.88 6.80
CA ALA A 36 -17.36 -8.66 6.07
C ALA A 36 -17.29 -8.33 4.56
N ALA A 37 -18.41 -7.95 3.94
CA ALA A 37 -18.45 -7.64 2.51
C ALA A 37 -17.63 -6.39 2.16
N SER A 38 -17.74 -5.32 2.94
CA SER A 38 -16.97 -4.08 2.76
C SER A 38 -15.49 -4.27 3.09
N LEU A 39 -15.16 -5.06 4.12
CA LEU A 39 -13.76 -5.45 4.37
C LEU A 39 -13.19 -6.29 3.23
N GLY A 40 -13.99 -7.19 2.65
CA GLY A 40 -13.63 -7.94 1.45
C GLY A 40 -13.39 -7.02 0.25
N ALA A 41 -14.23 -6.00 0.04
CA ALA A 41 -14.04 -5.01 -1.00
C ALA A 41 -12.78 -4.16 -0.78
N LEU A 42 -12.47 -3.78 0.47
CA LEU A 42 -11.23 -3.10 0.84
C LEU A 42 -10.01 -3.95 0.48
N ALA A 43 -10.01 -5.25 0.84
CA ALA A 43 -8.95 -6.17 0.49
C ALA A 43 -8.82 -6.36 -1.03
N ALA A 44 -9.93 -6.49 -1.76
CA ALA A 44 -9.96 -6.63 -3.21
C ALA A 44 -9.41 -5.39 -3.93
N THR A 45 -9.65 -4.19 -3.39
CA THR A 45 -9.15 -2.92 -3.95
C THR A 45 -7.63 -2.93 -4.10
N TYR A 46 -6.90 -3.51 -3.14
CA TYR A 46 -5.44 -3.67 -3.25
C TYR A 46 -5.06 -4.45 -4.52
N PHE A 47 -5.71 -5.58 -4.78
CA PHE A 47 -5.42 -6.41 -5.96
C PHE A 47 -5.80 -5.73 -7.27
N TYR A 48 -6.92 -5.01 -7.32
CA TYR A 48 -7.30 -4.26 -8.51
C TYR A 48 -6.29 -3.16 -8.84
N VAL A 49 -5.93 -2.34 -7.85
CA VAL A 49 -4.92 -1.28 -8.02
C VAL A 49 -3.58 -1.89 -8.42
N TYR A 50 -3.17 -2.98 -7.76
CA TYR A 50 -1.92 -3.67 -8.07
C TYR A 50 -1.87 -4.16 -9.52
N THR A 51 -2.93 -4.81 -10.00
CA THR A 51 -3.02 -5.29 -11.39
C THR A 51 -2.92 -4.14 -12.38
N VAL A 52 -3.66 -3.05 -12.17
CA VAL A 52 -3.60 -1.87 -13.04
C VAL A 52 -2.22 -1.24 -13.03
N MET A 53 -1.58 -1.17 -11.86
CA MET A 53 -0.27 -0.53 -11.69
C MET A 53 0.92 -1.35 -12.19
N GLN A 54 0.75 -2.64 -12.53
CA GLN A 54 1.86 -3.47 -13.04
C GLN A 54 2.53 -2.85 -14.28
N ILE A 55 1.73 -2.53 -15.31
CA ILE A 55 2.27 -1.96 -16.56
C ILE A 55 2.80 -0.54 -16.35
N PRO A 56 2.04 0.40 -15.75
CA PRO A 56 2.53 1.76 -15.50
C PRO A 56 3.80 1.78 -14.67
N THR A 57 3.89 0.99 -13.59
CA THR A 57 5.07 1.01 -12.71
C THR A 57 6.30 0.47 -13.42
N GLY A 58 6.14 -0.56 -14.28
CA GLY A 58 7.23 -1.06 -15.12
C GLY A 58 7.76 0.03 -16.07
N VAL A 59 6.87 0.66 -16.84
CA VAL A 59 7.24 1.75 -17.76
C VAL A 59 7.89 2.92 -17.01
N LEU A 60 7.34 3.30 -15.87
CA LEU A 60 7.89 4.37 -15.02
C LEU A 60 9.27 4.00 -14.46
N ALA A 61 9.50 2.75 -14.08
CA ALA A 61 10.80 2.28 -13.61
C ALA A 61 11.85 2.32 -14.73
N ASP A 62 11.46 1.94 -15.95
CA ASP A 62 12.34 1.94 -17.12
C ASP A 62 12.66 3.36 -17.62
N THR A 63 11.71 4.30 -17.52
CA THR A 63 11.85 5.67 -18.05
C THR A 63 12.41 6.68 -17.04
N LEU A 64 11.94 6.66 -15.78
CA LEU A 64 12.35 7.62 -14.74
C LEU A 64 13.44 7.06 -13.82
N GLY A 65 13.73 5.76 -13.94
CA GLY A 65 14.69 5.04 -13.15
C GLY A 65 14.14 4.62 -11.78
N PRO A 66 14.61 3.48 -11.24
CA PRO A 66 14.05 2.85 -10.04
C PRO A 66 14.14 3.73 -8.79
N ARG A 67 15.19 4.57 -8.67
CA ARG A 67 15.38 5.44 -7.49
C ARG A 67 14.25 6.44 -7.31
N ARG A 68 13.81 7.09 -8.39
CA ARG A 68 12.75 8.11 -8.34
C ARG A 68 11.41 7.45 -8.04
N ILE A 69 11.14 6.32 -8.69
CA ILE A 69 9.89 5.57 -8.50
C ILE A 69 9.75 5.03 -7.08
N LEU A 70 10.81 4.45 -6.51
CA LEU A 70 10.77 4.02 -5.10
C LEU A 70 10.51 5.19 -4.15
N THR A 71 11.14 6.33 -4.38
CA THR A 71 10.98 7.50 -3.50
C THR A 71 9.56 8.06 -3.59
N LEU A 72 9.05 8.27 -4.80
CA LEU A 72 7.69 8.78 -5.02
C LEU A 72 6.64 7.80 -4.52
N GLY A 73 6.79 6.50 -4.81
CA GLY A 73 5.91 5.45 -4.31
C GLY A 73 5.90 5.39 -2.78
N GLY A 74 7.06 5.57 -2.14
CA GLY A 74 7.17 5.66 -0.69
C GLY A 74 6.43 6.87 -0.10
N ILE A 75 6.50 8.04 -0.75
CA ILE A 75 5.76 9.24 -0.34
C ILE A 75 4.25 9.00 -0.47
N VAL A 76 3.79 8.45 -1.60
CA VAL A 76 2.37 8.14 -1.84
C VAL A 76 1.86 7.13 -0.81
N ALA A 77 2.63 6.07 -0.55
CA ALA A 77 2.29 5.08 0.47
C ALA A 77 2.18 5.72 1.86
N GLY A 78 3.17 6.53 2.27
CA GLY A 78 3.15 7.20 3.56
C GLY A 78 1.97 8.17 3.72
N ALA A 79 1.67 8.96 2.68
CA ALA A 79 0.49 9.83 2.68
C ALA A 79 -0.81 9.03 2.79
N GLY A 80 -0.94 7.92 2.04
CA GLY A 80 -2.08 7.02 2.12
C GLY A 80 -2.26 6.40 3.52
N SER A 81 -1.16 5.97 4.16
CA SER A 81 -1.19 5.44 5.53
C SER A 81 -1.68 6.49 6.53
N LEU A 82 -1.24 7.74 6.40
CA LEU A 82 -1.71 8.83 7.27
C LEU A 82 -3.19 9.13 7.03
N LEU A 83 -3.63 9.20 5.78
CA LEU A 83 -5.04 9.41 5.44
C LEU A 83 -5.93 8.28 6.00
N PHE A 84 -5.48 7.03 5.90
CA PHE A 84 -6.20 5.89 6.46
C PHE A 84 -6.26 5.96 7.99
N GLY A 85 -5.15 6.28 8.66
CA GLY A 85 -5.11 6.39 10.12
C GLY A 85 -5.91 7.57 10.68
N LEU A 86 -6.17 8.60 9.88
CA LEU A 86 -6.99 9.76 10.23
C LEU A 86 -8.45 9.64 9.77
N ALA A 87 -8.81 8.55 9.08
CA ALA A 87 -10.16 8.37 8.59
C ALA A 87 -11.13 8.29 9.78
N PRO A 88 -12.27 9.01 9.73
CA PRO A 88 -13.28 8.89 10.76
C PRO A 88 -13.85 7.47 10.73
N GLY A 89 -13.85 6.83 11.90
CA GLY A 89 -14.60 5.60 12.17
C GLY A 89 -16.09 5.85 12.15
#